data_AF-T0YZ13-F1
#
_entry.id   AF-T0YZ13-F1
#
_cell.length_a   1.000
_cell.length_b   1.000
_cell.length_c   1.000
_cell.angle_alpha   90.00
_cell.angle_beta   90.00
_cell.angle_gamma   90.00
#
_symmetry.space_group_name_H-M   'P 1'
#
loop_
_entity.id
_entity.type
_entity.pdbx_description
1 polymer ?
#
loop_
_entity_poly.entity_id
_entity_poly.type
_entity_poly.pdbx_seq_one_letter_code
_entity_poly.pdbx_strand_id
1 'polypeptide(L)' 'MDLVRLALERSTSSREAVREIERLLAAYGQGGIADAHAAEPYWSSFLIVDPREAWIVETSGSTWAAKRIGPD' A
#
# COMPACT_ATOMS: atom_id res chain seq x y z
N MET A 1 6.56 1.25 6.71
CA MET A 1 5.51 1.93 7.49
C MET A 1 5.13 3.31 6.97
N ASP A 2 6.02 4.07 6.30
CA ASP A 2 5.69 5.42 5.80
C ASP A 2 4.54 5.50 4.79
N LEU A 3 4.31 4.44 4.01
CA LEU A 3 3.24 4.39 3.02
C LEU A 3 1.85 4.66 3.64
N VAL A 4 1.57 4.15 4.84
CA VAL A 4 0.28 4.37 5.53
C VAL A 4 0.10 5.85 5.88
N ARG A 5 1.12 6.44 6.51
CA ARG A 5 1.11 7.84 6.93
C ARG A 5 0.95 8.76 5.73
N LEU A 6 1.79 8.60 4.71
CA LEU A 6 1.78 9.45 3.52
C LEU A 6 0.49 9.31 2.72
N ALA A 7 -0.07 8.10 2.61
CA ALA A 7 -1.35 7.89 1.94
C ALA A 7 -2.49 8.62 2.67
N LEU A 8 -2.54 8.56 4.01
CA LEU A 8 -3.56 9.26 4.81
C LEU A 8 -3.40 10.79 4.76
N GLU A 9 -2.17 11.30 4.82
CA GLU A 9 -1.89 12.74 4.81
C GLU A 9 -2.19 13.39 3.45
N ARG A 10 -2.13 12.63 2.35
CA ARG A 10 -2.17 13.17 0.98
C ARG A 10 -3.41 12.80 0.18
N SER A 11 -4.33 12.05 0.76
CA SER A 11 -5.50 11.51 0.04
C SER A 11 -6.80 11.83 0.75
N THR A 12 -7.86 12.03 -0.03
CA THR A 12 -9.22 12.28 0.49
C THR A 12 -10.19 11.13 0.22
N SER A 13 -9.75 10.11 -0.53
CA SER A 13 -10.50 8.88 -0.79
C SER A 13 -9.58 7.66 -0.79
N SER A 14 -10.18 6.48 -0.62
CA SER A 14 -9.51 5.19 -0.70
C SER A 14 -8.84 4.97 -2.06
N ARG A 15 -9.51 5.36 -3.16
CA ARG A 15 -8.93 5.30 -4.51
C ARG A 15 -7.73 6.24 -4.67
N GLU A 16 -7.76 7.44 -4.07
CA GLU A 16 -6.59 8.32 -4.06
C GLU A 16 -5.43 7.74 -3.26
N ALA A 17 -5.72 7.14 -2.09
CA ALA A 17 -4.71 6.50 -1.26
C ALA A 17 -4.02 5.32 -1.97
N VAL A 18 -4.78 4.51 -2.72
CA VAL A 18 -4.19 3.44 -3.58
C VAL A 18 -3.21 4.04 -4.60
N ARG A 19 -3.60 5.13 -5.29
CA ARG A 19 -2.72 5.81 -6.27
C ARG A 19 -1.49 6.44 -5.63
N GLU A 20 -1.62 7.00 -4.43
CA GLU A 20 -0.47 7.57 -3.72
C GLU A 20 0.52 6.49 -3.30
N ILE A 21 0.04 5.31 -2.86
CA ILE A 21 0.89 4.15 -2.59
C ILE A 21 1.58 3.67 -3.87
N GLU A 22 0.85 3.51 -4.98
CA GLU A 22 1.43 3.19 -6.30
C GLU A 22 2.59 4.15 -6.63
N ARG A 23 2.35 5.46 -6.53
CA ARG A 23 3.34 6.49 -6.87
C ARG A 23 4.57 6.42 -5.98
N LEU A 24 4.39 6.21 -4.67
CA LEU A 24 5.48 6.10 -3.70
C LEU A 24 6.29 4.82 -3.91
N LEU A 25 5.63 3.69 -4.20
CA LEU A 25 6.29 2.43 -4.52
C LEU A 25 7.08 2.52 -5.83
N ALA A 26 6.53 3.17 -6.86
CA ALA A 26 7.23 3.38 -8.12
C ALA A 26 8.48 4.26 -7.94
N ALA A 27 8.41 5.30 -7.10
CA ALA A 27 9.50 6.23 -6.88
C ALA A 27 10.59 5.71 -5.93
N TYR A 28 10.20 4.99 -4.87
CA TYR A 28 11.09 4.67 -3.75
C TYR A 28 11.17 3.17 -3.42
N GLY A 29 10.24 2.36 -3.93
CA GLY A 29 10.07 0.97 -3.53
C GLY A 29 9.75 0.80 -2.05
N GLN A 30 9.93 -0.43 -1.58
CA GLN A 30 9.91 -0.83 -0.17
C GLN A 30 10.81 -2.07 -0.01
N GLY A 31 10.77 -2.77 1.13
CA GLY A 31 11.53 -4.01 1.36
C GLY A 31 12.58 -3.93 2.44
N GLY A 32 12.35 -3.10 3.45
CA GLY A 32 13.18 -3.09 4.66
C GLY A 32 13.07 -4.42 5.41
N ILE A 33 14.13 -4.77 6.13
CA ILE A 33 14.16 -5.93 7.02
C ILE A 33 13.31 -5.61 8.25
N ALA A 34 12.23 -6.36 8.45
CA ALA A 34 11.37 -6.21 9.63
C ALA A 34 11.84 -7.05 10.83
N ASP A 35 12.65 -8.07 10.58
CA ASP A 35 13.24 -8.94 11.60
C ASP A 35 14.77 -8.93 11.45
N ALA A 36 15.48 -8.41 12.45
CA ALA A 36 16.93 -8.32 12.43
C ALA A 36 17.64 -9.70 12.30
N HIS A 37 16.93 -10.80 12.60
CA HIS A 37 17.44 -12.16 12.51
C HIS A 37 17.06 -12.88 11.22
N ALA A 38 16.01 -12.42 10.52
CA ALA A 38 15.60 -12.93 9.22
C ALA A 38 15.89 -11.88 8.15
N ALA A 39 16.88 -12.15 7.29
CA ALA A 39 17.31 -11.23 6.22
C ALA A 39 16.29 -11.11 5.06
N GLU A 40 15.02 -11.47 5.28
CA GLU A 40 13.97 -11.42 4.27
C GLU A 40 13.34 -10.02 4.20
N PRO A 41 13.14 -9.47 2.99
CA PRO A 41 12.42 -8.23 2.81
C PRO A 41 10.98 -8.35 3.29
N TYR A 42 10.51 -7.38 4.08
CA TYR A 42 9.11 -7.29 4.46
C TYR A 42 8.30 -6.51 3.41
N TRP A 43 7.21 -7.12 2.97
CA TRP A 43 6.25 -6.52 2.06
C TRP A 43 4.93 -6.25 2.78
N SER A 44 4.40 -5.04 2.62
CA SER A 44 3.17 -4.65 3.33
C SER A 44 1.92 -5.00 2.53
N SER A 45 0.90 -5.53 3.20
CA SER A 45 -0.46 -5.62 2.65
C SER A 45 -1.32 -4.55 3.31
N PHE A 46 -2.18 -3.89 2.54
CA PHE A 46 -3.03 -2.81 3.04
C PHE A 46 -4.51 -3.07 2.75
N LEU A 47 -5.36 -2.84 3.75
CA LEU A 47 -6.79 -2.65 3.57
C LEU A 47 -7.08 -1.15 3.65
N ILE A 48 -7.61 -0.58 2.57
CA ILE A 48 -7.85 0.86 2.43
C ILE A 48 -9.33 1.09 2.17
N VAL A 49 -9.99 1.87 3.01
CA VAL A 49 -11.45 2.00 3.02
C VAL A 49 -11.87 3.45 3.22
N ASP A 50 -12.91 3.86 2.50
CA ASP A 50 -13.68 5.08 2.76
C ASP A 50 -15.20 4.74 2.75
N PRO A 51 -16.12 5.70 2.98
CA PRO A 51 -17.56 5.41 2.98
C PRO A 51 -18.15 4.93 1.65
N ARG A 52 -17.42 5.01 0.54
CA ARG A 52 -17.88 4.64 -0.81
C ARG A 52 -17.35 3.29 -1.26
N GLU A 53 -16.12 2.95 -0.91
CA GLU A 53 -15.48 1.71 -1.36
C GLU A 53 -14.29 1.27 -0.48
N ALA A 54 -13.85 0.04 -0.73
CA ALA A 54 -12.72 -0.58 -0.05
C ALA A 54 -11.79 -1.25 -1.06
N TRP A 55 -10.51 -1.33 -0.73
CA TRP A 55 -9.45 -1.92 -1.56
C TRP A 55 -8.52 -2.78 -0.71
N ILE A 56 -8.11 -3.91 -1.27
CA ILE A 56 -6.95 -4.67 -0.83
C ILE A 56 -5.79 -4.28 -1.74
N VAL A 57 -4.65 -3.92 -1.17
CA VAL A 57 -3.41 -3.62 -1.89
C VAL A 57 -2.31 -4.55 -1.40
N GLU A 58 -1.77 -5.34 -2.32
CA GLU A 58 -0.61 -6.19 -2.11
C GLU A 58 0.61 -5.54 -2.77
N THR A 59 1.77 -5.67 -2.14
CA THR A 59 2.99 -4.99 -2.58
C THR A 59 4.18 -5.94 -2.57
N SER A 60 5.18 -5.72 -3.43
CA SER A 60 6.46 -6.44 -3.44
C SER A 60 7.51 -5.62 -4.18
N GLY A 61 8.51 -5.09 -3.45
CA GLY A 61 9.47 -4.13 -3.98
C GLY A 61 8.76 -2.88 -4.51
N SER A 62 8.94 -2.58 -5.79
CA SER A 62 8.22 -1.52 -6.51
C SER A 62 6.95 -2.01 -7.24
N THR A 63 6.68 -3.32 -7.20
CA THR A 63 5.48 -3.91 -7.80
C THR A 63 4.33 -3.94 -6.80
N TRP A 64 3.10 -3.87 -7.32
CA TRP A 64 1.90 -3.88 -6.51
C TRP A 64 0.71 -4.39 -7.33
N ALA A 65 -0.33 -4.81 -6.61
CA ALA A 65 -1.64 -5.12 -7.16
C ALA A 65 -2.71 -4.58 -6.21
N ALA A 66 -3.80 -4.07 -6.76
CA ALA A 66 -4.96 -3.68 -5.95
C ALA A 66 -6.24 -4.30 -6.49
N LYS A 67 -7.10 -4.72 -5.56
CA LYS A 67 -8.44 -5.23 -5.86
C LYS A 67 -9.47 -4.46 -5.05
N ARG A 68 -10.49 -3.94 -5.73
CA ARG A 68 -11.67 -3.36 -5.08
C ARG A 68 -12.47 -4.48 -4.41
N ILE A 69 -12.91 -4.26 -3.18
CA ILE A 69 -13.77 -5.19 -2.45
C ILE A 69 -15.22 -4.93 -2.84
N GLY A 70 -15.91 -5.99 -3.26
CA GLY A 70 -17.31 -5.95 -3.69
C GLY A 70 -17.56 -6.91 -4.85
N PRO A 71 -18.82 -7.08 -5.27
CA PRO A 71 -19.13 -7.82 -6.49
C PRO A 71 -18.47 -7.14 -7.70
N ASP A 72 -18.05 -7.98 -8.66
CA ASP A 72 -17.51 -7.56 -9.96
C ASP A 72 -18.58 -6.86 -10.81
#